data_AF-A0A937MBH9-F1
#
_entry.id   AF-A0A937MBH9-F1
#
_cell.length_a   1.000
_cell.length_b   1.000
_cell.length_c   1.000
_cell.angle_alpha   90.00
_cell.angle_beta   90.00
_cell.angle_gamma   90.00
#
_symmetry.space_group_name_H-M   'P 1'
#
loop_
_entity.id
_entity.type
_entity.pdbx_description
1 polymer ?
#
loop_
_entity_poly.entity_id
_entity_poly.type
_entity_poly.pdbx_seq_one_letter_code
_entity_poly.pdbx_strand_id
1 'polypeptide(L)'
;MIWPKFITFTGIDDRTDLMRADALARQYPIEWGVLYGPADGDPVTRFPSIPTIDAILGIAGDKALHLCDRVAREFAENKVLPPDLGKPERVRRFGRFQVNQVRTITFSHFGPSKIVLQCQTLDADANTAQLFDLSAGRGILPETVPALIPGQLVGYAGGIGPDTVLDYLSRINGDGEFWIDMETHVRTDEWFDLDKVEKVCKAVFG
;
A
#
# COMPACT_ATOMS: atom_id res chain seq x y z
N MET A 1 -20.53 8.95 -6.86
CA MET A 1 -19.35 8.15 -6.46
C MET A 1 -18.20 9.13 -6.30
N ILE A 2 -17.44 9.01 -5.22
CA ILE A 2 -16.22 9.78 -4.99
C ILE A 2 -15.04 8.93 -5.42
N TRP A 3 -13.99 9.56 -5.95
CA TRP A 3 -12.84 8.87 -6.54
C TRP A 3 -11.61 9.02 -5.64
N PRO A 4 -10.77 7.97 -5.54
CA PRO A 4 -9.55 8.04 -4.75
C PRO A 4 -8.58 9.04 -5.38
N LYS A 5 -7.72 9.66 -4.56
CA LYS A 5 -6.63 10.51 -5.05
C LYS A 5 -5.60 9.73 -5.87
N PHE A 6 -5.34 8.50 -5.47
CA PHE A 6 -4.45 7.56 -6.13
C PHE A 6 -4.77 6.14 -5.68
N ILE A 7 -4.20 5.16 -6.38
CA ILE A 7 -4.32 3.74 -6.03
C ILE A 7 -2.94 3.21 -5.64
N THR A 8 -2.85 2.58 -4.48
CA THR A 8 -1.69 1.78 -4.11
C THR A 8 -1.89 0.36 -4.60
N PHE A 9 -0.97 -0.11 -5.45
CA PHE A 9 -0.89 -1.53 -5.80
C PHE A 9 0.29 -2.14 -5.05
N THR A 10 -0.02 -2.89 -4.00
CA THR A 10 0.94 -3.48 -3.09
C THR A 10 1.40 -4.84 -3.59
N GLY A 11 2.70 -5.10 -3.44
CA GLY A 11 3.31 -6.38 -3.74
C GLY A 11 3.86 -6.50 -5.16
N ILE A 12 4.26 -5.38 -5.77
CA ILE A 12 5.11 -5.37 -6.96
C ILE A 12 6.38 -6.19 -6.68
N ASP A 13 6.69 -7.13 -7.56
CA ASP A 13 7.69 -8.17 -7.30
C ASP A 13 8.73 -8.34 -8.43
N ASP A 14 9.65 -9.30 -8.25
CA ASP A 14 10.78 -9.60 -9.13
C ASP A 14 10.40 -9.97 -10.58
N ARG A 15 9.15 -10.36 -10.84
CA ARG A 15 8.69 -10.73 -12.20
C ARG A 15 7.94 -9.63 -12.90
N THR A 16 7.65 -8.53 -12.21
CA THR A 16 6.92 -7.41 -12.80
C THR A 16 7.68 -6.84 -13.98
N ASP A 17 7.00 -6.67 -15.12
CA ASP A 17 7.51 -5.86 -16.22
C ASP A 17 7.56 -4.38 -15.80
N LEU A 18 8.73 -3.94 -15.34
CA LEU A 18 8.91 -2.59 -14.82
C LEU A 18 8.78 -1.51 -15.91
N MET A 19 9.00 -1.83 -17.18
CA MET A 19 8.76 -0.87 -18.27
C MET A 19 7.26 -0.62 -18.44
N ARG A 20 6.46 -1.68 -18.36
CA ARG A 20 4.99 -1.55 -18.41
C ARG A 20 4.44 -0.89 -17.14
N ALA A 21 4.95 -1.24 -15.96
CA ALA A 21 4.57 -0.58 -14.71
C ALA A 21 4.88 0.93 -14.76
N ASP A 22 6.06 1.30 -15.24
CA ASP A 22 6.45 2.69 -15.45
C ASP A 22 5.51 3.43 -16.40
N ALA A 23 5.11 2.81 -17.51
CA ALA A 23 4.14 3.39 -18.44
C ALA A 23 2.77 3.60 -17.79
N LEU A 24 2.25 2.61 -17.05
CA LEU A 24 0.98 2.72 -16.32
C LEU A 24 1.01 3.85 -15.28
N ALA A 25 2.11 3.97 -14.52
CA ALA A 25 2.25 5.00 -13.49
C ALA A 25 2.48 6.41 -14.05
N ARG A 26 2.84 6.55 -15.34
CA ARG A 26 2.80 7.85 -16.04
C ARG A 26 1.41 8.20 -16.54
N GLN A 27 0.56 7.22 -16.75
CA GLN A 27 -0.81 7.41 -17.25
C GLN A 27 -1.82 7.61 -16.12
N TYR A 28 -1.65 6.91 -15.00
CA TYR A 28 -2.59 6.88 -13.88
C TYR A 28 -1.90 7.27 -12.57
N PRO A 29 -2.64 7.85 -11.59
CA PRO A 29 -2.09 8.16 -10.28
C PRO A 29 -1.89 6.87 -9.47
N ILE A 30 -0.73 6.26 -9.65
CA ILE A 30 -0.34 5.00 -9.03
C ILE A 30 0.74 5.23 -7.98
N GLU A 31 0.57 4.56 -6.84
CA GLU A 31 1.65 4.27 -5.91
C GLU A 31 1.98 2.77 -5.95
N TRP A 32 3.27 2.43 -5.99
CA TRP A 32 3.71 1.04 -5.90
C TRP A 32 4.08 0.69 -4.45
N GLY A 33 3.35 -0.24 -3.86
CA GLY A 33 3.63 -0.77 -2.52
C GLY A 33 4.65 -1.91 -2.58
N VAL A 34 5.80 -1.75 -1.93
CA VAL A 34 6.89 -2.73 -1.90
C VAL A 34 6.87 -3.48 -0.58
N LEU A 35 6.64 -4.79 -0.62
CA LEU A 35 6.66 -5.63 0.57
C LEU A 35 8.10 -5.95 1.00
N TYR A 36 8.37 -5.92 2.31
CA TYR A 36 9.67 -6.25 2.87
C TYR A 36 9.55 -6.96 4.23
N GLY A 37 10.36 -8.00 4.43
CA GLY A 37 10.42 -8.76 5.68
C GLY A 37 9.33 -9.82 5.79
N PRO A 38 9.36 -10.87 4.94
CA PRO A 38 8.35 -11.92 4.95
C PRO A 38 8.24 -12.60 6.33
N ALA A 39 7.03 -12.97 6.72
CA ALA A 39 6.79 -13.87 7.83
C ALA A 39 7.09 -15.33 7.43
N ASP A 40 7.20 -16.22 8.41
CA ASP A 40 7.28 -17.65 8.15
C ASP A 40 6.02 -18.14 7.42
N GLY A 41 6.22 -18.75 6.25
CA GLY A 41 5.14 -19.28 5.41
C GLY A 41 4.54 -18.29 4.41
N ASP A 42 4.99 -17.03 4.40
CA ASP A 42 4.58 -16.09 3.36
C ASP A 42 5.11 -16.52 1.98
N PRO A 43 4.33 -16.34 0.89
CA PRO A 43 4.82 -16.62 -0.44
C PRO A 43 5.94 -15.64 -0.78
N VAL A 44 7.16 -16.17 -0.90
CA VAL A 44 8.38 -15.39 -1.21
C VAL A 44 8.25 -14.59 -2.51
N THR A 45 7.37 -15.01 -3.42
CA THR A 45 7.06 -14.33 -4.69
C THR A 45 6.54 -12.91 -4.50
N ARG A 46 5.98 -12.59 -3.34
CA ARG A 46 5.42 -11.26 -3.03
C ARG A 46 6.47 -10.24 -2.62
N PHE A 47 7.68 -10.68 -2.30
CA PHE A 47 8.74 -9.87 -1.72
C PHE A 47 9.86 -9.70 -2.74
N PRO A 48 10.01 -8.52 -3.38
CA PRO A 48 11.08 -8.30 -4.33
C PRO A 48 12.45 -8.33 -3.67
N SER A 49 13.45 -8.75 -4.43
CA SER A 49 14.86 -8.66 -4.05
C SER A 49 15.34 -7.21 -3.96
N ILE A 50 16.43 -6.94 -3.22
CA ILE A 50 17.02 -5.59 -3.11
C ILE A 50 17.32 -4.96 -4.49
N PRO A 51 17.91 -5.67 -5.48
CA PRO A 51 18.10 -5.12 -6.82
C PRO A 51 16.80 -4.70 -7.51
N THR A 52 15.73 -5.50 -7.36
CA THR A 52 14.41 -5.16 -7.90
C THR A 52 13.81 -3.96 -7.18
N ILE A 53 13.95 -3.85 -5.86
CA ILE A 53 13.55 -2.65 -5.11
C ILE A 53 14.23 -1.41 -5.69
N ASP A 54 15.54 -1.47 -5.94
CA ASP A 54 16.29 -0.36 -6.53
C ASP A 54 15.78 0.00 -7.94
N ALA A 55 15.42 -1.01 -8.75
CA ALA A 55 14.82 -0.80 -10.07
C ALA A 55 13.41 -0.19 -9.98
N ILE A 56 12.55 -0.68 -9.07
CA ILE A 56 11.21 -0.14 -8.81
C ILE A 56 11.32 1.33 -8.41
N LEU A 57 12.26 1.71 -7.56
CA LEU A 57 12.42 3.10 -7.15
C LEU A 57 12.74 4.04 -8.33
N GLY A 58 13.28 3.50 -9.43
CA GLY A 58 13.59 4.23 -10.66
C GLY A 58 12.40 4.51 -11.58
N ILE A 59 11.27 3.80 -11.43
CA ILE A 59 10.08 4.00 -12.28
C ILE A 59 9.14 5.09 -11.73
N ALA A 60 8.23 5.58 -12.58
CA ALA A 60 7.20 6.55 -12.23
C ALA A 60 6.22 6.06 -11.14
N GLY A 61 5.41 6.99 -10.65
CA GLY A 61 4.48 6.77 -9.54
C GLY A 61 5.16 6.92 -8.18
N ASP A 62 4.36 7.17 -7.15
CA ASP A 62 4.85 7.21 -5.78
C ASP A 62 5.23 5.80 -5.30
N LYS A 63 5.95 5.72 -4.17
CA LYS A 63 6.41 4.46 -3.60
C LYS A 63 6.06 4.41 -2.12
N ALA A 64 5.44 3.29 -1.71
CA ALA A 64 5.25 2.95 -0.31
C ALA A 64 6.08 1.72 0.04
N LEU A 65 6.71 1.73 1.21
CA LEU A 65 7.40 0.56 1.76
C LEU A 65 6.51 -0.08 2.82
N HIS A 66 6.20 -1.36 2.65
CA HIS A 66 5.36 -2.14 3.54
C HIS A 66 6.27 -3.08 4.34
N LEU A 67 6.59 -2.66 5.57
CA LEU A 67 7.35 -3.48 6.50
C LEU A 67 6.44 -4.54 7.09
N CYS A 68 6.89 -5.79 7.07
CA CYS A 68 6.15 -6.95 7.53
C CYS A 68 6.86 -7.64 8.70
N ASP A 69 6.06 -8.41 9.45
CA ASP A 69 6.49 -9.28 10.55
C ASP A 69 7.57 -8.70 11.48
N ARG A 70 8.71 -9.38 11.64
CA ARG A 70 9.78 -8.97 12.58
C ARG A 70 10.34 -7.60 12.23
N VAL A 71 10.45 -7.28 10.94
CA VAL A 71 10.98 -5.98 10.49
C VAL A 71 10.05 -4.84 10.89
N ALA A 72 8.73 -5.03 10.77
CA ALA A 72 7.75 -4.06 11.22
C ALA A 72 7.84 -3.80 12.74
N ARG A 73 7.94 -4.88 13.53
CA ARG A 73 8.07 -4.78 15.00
C ARG A 73 9.34 -4.05 15.40
N GLU A 74 10.48 -4.47 14.87
CA GLU A 74 11.77 -3.84 15.17
C GLU A 74 11.82 -2.36 14.75
N PHE A 75 11.23 -2.03 13.60
CA PHE A 75 11.12 -0.65 13.15
C PHE A 75 10.22 0.20 14.06
N ALA A 76 9.07 -0.35 14.47
CA ALA A 76 8.16 0.37 15.37
C ALA A 76 8.79 0.63 16.75
N GLU A 77 9.52 -0.34 17.29
CA GLU A 77 10.15 -0.26 18.61
C GLU A 77 11.42 0.61 18.60
N ASN A 78 12.28 0.40 17.61
CA ASN A 78 13.65 0.94 17.64
C ASN A 78 13.88 2.06 16.61
N LYS A 79 12.93 2.29 15.69
CA LYS A 79 13.08 3.22 14.57
C LYS A 79 14.30 2.90 13.70
N VAL A 80 14.60 1.61 13.54
CA VAL A 80 15.73 1.09 12.77
C VAL A 80 15.22 0.23 11.63
N LEU A 81 15.80 0.41 10.45
CA LEU A 81 15.61 -0.47 9.29
C LEU A 81 16.78 -1.42 9.15
N PRO A 82 16.57 -2.61 8.54
CA PRO A 82 17.65 -3.51 8.16
C PRO A 82 18.72 -2.79 7.31
N PRO A 83 20.03 -3.08 7.49
CA PRO A 83 21.10 -2.30 6.86
C PRO A 83 21.06 -2.26 5.33
N ASP A 84 20.60 -3.36 4.71
CA ASP A 84 20.45 -3.48 3.28
C ASP A 84 19.35 -2.57 2.73
N LEU A 85 18.25 -2.39 3.47
CA LEU A 85 17.11 -1.53 3.13
C LEU A 85 17.30 -0.08 3.57
N GLY A 86 17.86 0.14 4.77
CA GLY A 86 17.93 1.40 5.51
C GLY A 86 18.91 2.44 4.98
N LYS A 87 19.45 2.25 3.78
CA LYS A 87 20.35 3.23 3.17
C LYS A 87 19.61 4.55 2.89
N PRO A 88 20.17 5.72 3.25
CA PRO A 88 19.46 7.01 3.15
C PRO A 88 18.92 7.34 1.76
N GLU A 89 19.65 6.97 0.70
CA GLU A 89 19.26 7.16 -0.70
C GLU A 89 18.00 6.37 -1.06
N ARG A 90 17.81 5.20 -0.45
CA ARG A 90 16.64 4.35 -0.64
C ARG A 90 15.45 4.87 0.16
N VAL A 91 15.67 5.13 1.45
CA VAL A 91 14.63 5.59 2.38
C VAL A 91 13.93 6.85 1.86
N ARG A 92 14.70 7.82 1.34
CA ARG A 92 14.16 9.11 0.85
C ARG A 92 13.29 8.97 -0.40
N ARG A 93 13.30 7.82 -1.08
CA ARG A 93 12.52 7.56 -2.30
C ARG A 93 11.15 6.96 -2.00
N PHE A 94 10.91 6.51 -0.77
CA PHE A 94 9.59 6.11 -0.31
C PHE A 94 8.86 7.29 0.31
N GLY A 95 7.68 7.62 -0.22
CA GLY A 95 6.82 8.66 0.35
C GLY A 95 6.16 8.22 1.66
N ARG A 96 5.91 6.91 1.80
CA ARG A 96 5.17 6.32 2.91
C ARG A 96 5.79 5.01 3.39
N PHE A 97 5.67 4.76 4.68
CA PHE A 97 6.08 3.53 5.34
C PHE A 97 4.87 2.94 6.04
N GLN A 98 4.34 1.86 5.49
CA GLN A 98 3.31 1.08 6.15
C GLN A 98 3.97 0.06 7.09
N VAL A 99 3.53 0.07 8.35
CA VAL A 99 4.07 -0.83 9.37
C VAL A 99 2.99 -1.86 9.70
N ASN A 100 3.08 -3.03 9.06
CA ASN A 100 2.03 -4.05 9.14
C ASN A 100 1.99 -4.73 10.51
N GLN A 101 0.77 -5.10 10.93
CA GLN A 101 0.50 -5.82 12.18
C GLN A 101 1.00 -5.12 13.46
N VAL A 102 1.28 -3.82 13.38
CA VAL A 102 1.60 -2.95 14.51
C VAL A 102 0.41 -2.03 14.77
N ARG A 103 -0.07 -1.99 16.01
CA ARG A 103 -1.26 -1.20 16.39
C ARG A 103 -0.92 0.23 16.80
N THR A 104 0.26 0.45 17.35
CA THR A 104 0.67 1.74 17.89
C THR A 104 2.14 2.01 17.59
N ILE A 105 2.46 3.28 17.35
CA ILE A 105 3.81 3.76 17.12
C ILE A 105 3.95 5.18 17.66
N THR A 106 5.10 5.51 18.23
CA THR A 106 5.33 6.79 18.93
C THR A 106 5.75 7.92 17.99
N PHE A 107 5.92 7.65 16.70
CA PHE A 107 6.36 8.61 15.70
C PHE A 107 5.53 8.51 14.42
N SER A 108 5.24 9.66 13.83
CA SER A 108 4.43 9.74 12.61
C SER A 108 5.24 9.83 11.33
N HIS A 109 6.56 10.00 11.44
CA HIS A 109 7.46 10.16 10.30
C HIS A 109 8.80 9.46 10.52
N PHE A 110 9.36 8.96 9.41
CA PHE A 110 10.73 8.49 9.31
C PHE A 110 11.44 9.23 8.18
N GLY A 111 12.29 10.20 8.55
CA GLY A 111 12.80 11.17 7.59
C GLY A 111 11.64 11.98 6.97
N PRO A 112 11.58 12.14 5.63
CA PRO A 112 10.46 12.82 4.97
C PRO A 112 9.20 11.95 4.86
N SER A 113 9.28 10.66 5.16
CA SER A 113 8.23 9.70 4.84
C SER A 113 7.20 9.60 5.96
N LYS A 114 5.92 9.55 5.59
CA LYS A 114 4.80 9.37 6.53
C LYS A 114 4.69 7.92 6.98
N ILE A 115 4.38 7.70 8.25
CA ILE A 115 4.03 6.37 8.76
C ILE A 115 2.54 6.12 8.54
N VAL A 116 2.23 4.93 8.02
CA VAL A 116 0.88 4.40 7.83
C VAL A 116 0.69 3.20 8.77
N LEU A 117 -0.38 3.21 9.57
CA LEU A 117 -0.80 2.07 10.35
C LEU A 117 -2.11 1.51 9.83
N GLN A 118 -2.21 0.18 9.84
CA GLN A 118 -3.42 -0.51 9.48
C GLN A 118 -4.39 -0.56 10.68
N CYS A 119 -5.65 -0.25 10.47
CA CYS A 119 -6.66 -0.19 11.52
C CYS A 119 -7.99 -0.82 11.11
N GLN A 120 -8.84 -1.11 12.10
CA GLN A 120 -10.22 -1.59 11.90
C GLN A 120 -11.26 -0.48 12.12
N THR A 121 -10.82 0.69 12.56
CA THR A 121 -11.62 1.89 12.75
C THR A 121 -10.75 3.10 12.42
N LEU A 122 -11.34 4.12 11.81
CA LEU A 122 -10.66 5.39 11.61
C LEU A 122 -10.75 6.24 12.89
N ASP A 123 -9.70 7.00 13.17
CA ASP A 123 -9.56 7.84 14.35
C ASP A 123 -9.05 9.21 13.90
N ALA A 124 -9.90 10.24 14.05
CA ALA A 124 -9.57 11.60 13.64
C ALA A 124 -8.41 12.20 14.43
N ASP A 125 -8.09 11.67 15.60
CA ASP A 125 -6.98 12.13 16.44
C ASP A 125 -5.70 11.29 16.24
N ALA A 126 -5.71 10.37 15.27
CA ALA A 126 -4.55 9.53 14.97
C ALA A 126 -3.32 10.38 14.60
N ASN A 127 -2.19 10.05 15.21
CA ASN A 127 -0.92 10.70 14.91
C ASN A 127 -0.29 10.23 13.59
N THR A 128 -0.74 9.10 13.04
CA THR A 128 -0.23 8.46 11.83
C THR A 128 -1.29 8.42 10.75
N ALA A 129 -0.88 8.28 9.49
CA ALA A 129 -1.84 8.01 8.43
C ALA A 129 -2.48 6.62 8.67
N GLN A 130 -3.76 6.49 8.35
CA GLN A 130 -4.52 5.29 8.66
C GLN A 130 -4.92 4.55 7.38
N LEU A 131 -4.71 3.23 7.36
CA LEU A 131 -5.25 2.32 6.34
C LEU A 131 -6.31 1.43 6.98
N PHE A 132 -7.59 1.66 6.67
CA PHE A 132 -8.67 0.78 7.10
C PHE A 132 -8.60 -0.55 6.34
N ASP A 133 -8.44 -1.66 7.07
CA ASP A 133 -8.58 -3.03 6.57
C ASP A 133 -9.19 -3.92 7.64
N LEU A 134 -10.47 -4.25 7.47
CA LEU A 134 -11.22 -5.12 8.39
C LEU A 134 -10.63 -6.54 8.46
N SER A 135 -10.08 -7.01 7.33
CA SER A 135 -9.66 -8.39 7.13
C SER A 135 -8.22 -8.66 7.56
N ALA A 136 -7.47 -7.62 7.92
CA ALA A 136 -6.06 -7.70 8.26
C ALA A 136 -5.19 -8.40 7.20
N GLY A 137 -5.34 -8.00 5.94
CA GLY A 137 -4.60 -8.55 4.81
C GLY A 137 -5.20 -9.82 4.20
N ARG A 138 -6.31 -10.35 4.74
CA ARG A 138 -6.97 -11.56 4.19
C ARG A 138 -7.70 -11.33 2.86
N GLY A 139 -7.81 -10.08 2.41
CA GLY A 139 -8.45 -9.76 1.13
C GLY A 139 -9.97 -9.98 1.16
N ILE A 140 -10.62 -9.77 2.30
CA ILE A 140 -12.07 -9.91 2.46
C ILE A 140 -12.73 -8.55 2.24
N LEU A 141 -13.74 -8.51 1.36
CA LEU A 141 -14.52 -7.32 1.06
C LEU A 141 -15.46 -6.99 2.25
N PRO A 142 -15.30 -5.83 2.92
CA PRO A 142 -16.08 -5.49 4.10
C PRO A 142 -17.48 -5.00 3.73
N GLU A 143 -18.55 -5.49 4.38
CA GLU A 143 -19.94 -5.06 4.12
C GLU A 143 -20.13 -3.54 4.26
N THR A 144 -19.49 -2.94 5.25
CA THR A 144 -19.49 -1.49 5.49
C THR A 144 -18.07 -1.00 5.73
N VAL A 145 -17.85 0.27 5.41
CA VAL A 145 -16.58 0.98 5.64
C VAL A 145 -16.86 2.25 6.44
N PRO A 146 -15.92 2.71 7.29
CA PRO A 146 -16.08 3.97 8.01
C PRO A 146 -16.14 5.15 7.02
N ALA A 147 -16.91 6.17 7.38
CA ALA A 147 -16.97 7.42 6.63
C ALA A 147 -15.60 8.14 6.63
N LEU A 148 -15.39 8.97 5.62
CA LEU A 148 -14.21 9.82 5.52
C LEU A 148 -14.13 10.82 6.68
N ILE A 149 -12.89 11.19 7.03
CA ILE A 149 -12.60 12.22 8.03
C ILE A 149 -12.28 13.53 7.30
N PRO A 150 -13.04 14.61 7.57
CA PRO A 150 -12.80 15.91 6.94
C PRO A 150 -11.38 16.43 7.14
N GLY A 151 -10.76 16.89 6.05
CA GLY A 151 -9.41 17.46 6.07
C GLY A 151 -8.28 16.43 6.22
N GLN A 152 -8.58 15.13 6.24
CA GLN A 152 -7.59 14.06 6.34
C GLN A 152 -7.58 13.19 5.09
N LEU A 153 -6.42 12.60 4.83
CA LEU A 153 -6.23 11.55 3.82
C LEU A 153 -6.20 10.20 4.54
N VAL A 154 -7.18 9.34 4.27
CA VAL A 154 -7.28 7.98 4.84
C VAL A 154 -7.25 6.91 3.75
N GLY A 155 -6.80 5.71 4.10
CA GLY A 155 -6.69 4.58 3.19
C GLY A 155 -7.79 3.58 3.40
N TYR A 156 -8.17 2.90 2.33
CA TYR A 156 -9.07 1.75 2.40
C TYR A 156 -8.46 0.55 1.67
N ALA A 157 -8.49 -0.61 2.32
CA ALA A 157 -8.06 -1.89 1.78
C ALA A 157 -9.03 -3.01 2.19
N GLY A 158 -8.77 -4.21 1.68
CA GLY A 158 -9.53 -5.41 1.99
C GLY A 158 -10.48 -5.80 0.85
N GLY A 159 -10.12 -6.84 0.11
CA GLY A 159 -10.97 -7.42 -0.93
C GLY A 159 -11.14 -6.60 -2.20
N ILE A 160 -10.36 -5.52 -2.36
CA ILE A 160 -10.40 -4.67 -3.55
C ILE A 160 -9.60 -5.32 -4.68
N GLY A 161 -10.21 -5.41 -5.87
CA GLY A 161 -9.60 -5.89 -7.11
C GLY A 161 -10.44 -5.52 -8.33
N PRO A 162 -10.11 -6.01 -9.54
CA PRO A 162 -10.77 -5.65 -10.78
C PRO A 162 -12.29 -5.79 -10.76
N ASP A 163 -12.79 -6.86 -10.13
CA ASP A 163 -14.22 -7.19 -10.11
C ASP A 163 -14.99 -6.52 -8.96
N THR A 164 -14.28 -6.01 -7.95
CA THR A 164 -14.88 -5.51 -6.70
C THR A 164 -14.65 -4.02 -6.45
N VAL A 165 -13.74 -3.37 -7.20
CA VAL A 165 -13.33 -1.98 -6.91
C VAL A 165 -14.48 -0.99 -6.96
N LEU A 166 -15.36 -1.08 -7.96
CA LEU A 166 -16.49 -0.14 -8.08
C LEU A 166 -17.52 -0.32 -6.97
N ASP A 167 -17.77 -1.57 -6.57
CA ASP A 167 -18.64 -1.89 -5.44
C ASP A 167 -18.03 -1.36 -4.13
N TYR A 168 -16.73 -1.57 -3.90
CA TYR A 168 -16.04 -1.00 -2.74
C TYR A 168 -16.15 0.53 -2.70
N LEU A 169 -15.85 1.21 -3.81
CA LEU A 169 -15.92 2.67 -3.91
C LEU A 169 -17.35 3.20 -3.67
N SER A 170 -18.37 2.43 -4.00
CA SER A 170 -19.76 2.81 -3.73
C SER A 170 -20.11 2.86 -2.23
N ARG A 171 -19.32 2.19 -1.38
CA ARG A 171 -19.51 2.12 0.07
C ARG A 171 -18.85 3.28 0.81
N ILE A 172 -17.83 3.92 0.21
CA ILE A 172 -17.13 5.05 0.81
C ILE A 172 -17.99 6.31 0.69
N ASN A 173 -18.18 7.01 1.82
CA ASN A 173 -18.96 8.23 1.90
C ASN A 173 -18.32 9.26 2.85
N GLY A 174 -18.86 10.47 2.87
CA GLY A 174 -18.38 11.56 3.72
C GLY A 174 -17.52 12.58 2.98
N ASP A 175 -17.07 13.60 3.71
CA ASP A 175 -16.22 14.67 3.21
C ASP A 175 -14.77 14.39 3.63
N GLY A 176 -13.85 14.28 2.67
CA GLY A 176 -12.44 14.00 2.95
C GLY A 176 -11.72 13.47 1.71
N GLU A 177 -10.46 13.10 1.89
CA GLU A 177 -9.64 12.54 0.82
C GLU A 177 -9.29 11.10 1.16
N PHE A 178 -9.15 10.26 0.14
CA PHE A 178 -8.75 8.88 0.37
C PHE A 178 -7.89 8.30 -0.74
N TRP A 179 -7.20 7.22 -0.42
CA TRP A 179 -6.62 6.29 -1.38
C TRP A 179 -7.22 4.90 -1.16
N ILE A 180 -7.10 4.04 -2.16
CA ILE A 180 -7.39 2.62 -2.04
C ILE A 180 -6.10 1.82 -2.20
N ASP A 181 -6.00 0.70 -1.51
CA ASP A 181 -4.84 -0.19 -1.52
C ASP A 181 -5.28 -1.64 -1.76
N MET A 182 -4.58 -2.33 -2.65
CA MET A 182 -4.85 -3.72 -3.00
C MET A 182 -3.57 -4.53 -3.19
N GLU A 183 -3.62 -5.79 -2.74
CA GLU A 183 -2.50 -6.74 -2.77
C GLU A 183 -2.96 -8.08 -3.36
N THR A 184 -3.77 -8.85 -2.63
CA THR A 184 -4.15 -10.22 -3.02
C THR A 184 -4.88 -10.30 -4.38
N HIS A 185 -5.84 -9.41 -4.64
CA HIS A 185 -6.70 -9.51 -5.83
C HIS A 185 -6.10 -8.89 -7.09
N VAL A 186 -4.86 -8.41 -7.02
CA VAL A 186 -4.07 -7.99 -8.19
C VAL A 186 -2.94 -8.98 -8.50
N ARG A 187 -3.10 -10.23 -8.05
CA ARG A 187 -2.18 -11.34 -8.35
C ARG A 187 -2.82 -12.39 -9.25
N THR A 188 -1.99 -13.07 -10.04
CA THR A 188 -2.30 -14.32 -10.74
C THR A 188 -1.21 -15.33 -10.43
N ASP A 189 -1.60 -16.50 -9.90
CA ASP A 189 -0.67 -17.55 -9.45
C ASP A 189 0.42 -17.02 -8.49
N GLU A 190 0.02 -16.20 -7.51
CA GLU A 190 0.89 -15.53 -6.52
C GLU A 190 1.84 -14.44 -7.06
N TRP A 191 1.83 -14.16 -8.36
CA TRP A 191 2.63 -13.11 -8.98
C TRP A 191 1.80 -11.86 -9.25
N PHE A 192 2.43 -10.70 -9.12
CA PHE A 192 1.81 -9.41 -9.40
C PHE A 192 1.39 -9.31 -10.88
N ASP A 193 0.13 -8.94 -11.11
CA ASP A 193 -0.50 -8.99 -12.44
C ASP A 193 -0.86 -7.59 -12.94
N LEU A 194 -0.08 -7.08 -13.90
CA LEU A 194 -0.29 -5.76 -14.49
C LEU A 194 -1.56 -5.66 -15.35
N ASP A 195 -2.11 -6.76 -15.85
CA ASP A 195 -3.41 -6.72 -16.55
C ASP A 195 -4.54 -6.41 -15.55
N LYS A 196 -4.44 -6.95 -14.32
CA LYS A 196 -5.38 -6.62 -13.25
C LYS A 196 -5.22 -5.18 -12.77
N VAL A 197 -3.99 -4.72 -12.60
CA VAL A 197 -3.67 -3.31 -12.28
C VAL A 197 -4.32 -2.38 -13.31
N GLU A 198 -4.09 -2.63 -14.60
CA GLU A 198 -4.63 -1.79 -15.67
C GLU A 198 -6.16 -1.82 -15.72
N LYS A 199 -6.80 -2.99 -15.51
CA LYS A 199 -8.26 -3.10 -15.41
C LYS A 199 -8.83 -2.24 -14.28
N VAL A 200 -8.19 -2.27 -13.11
CA VAL A 200 -8.59 -1.41 -11.97
C VAL A 200 -8.43 0.06 -12.34
N CYS A 201 -7.27 0.46 -12.88
CA CYS A 201 -7.04 1.85 -13.28
C CYS A 201 -8.10 2.35 -14.26
N LYS A 202 -8.42 1.58 -15.31
CA LYS A 202 -9.47 1.92 -16.27
C LYS A 202 -10.85 2.05 -15.64
N ALA A 203 -11.19 1.16 -14.71
CA ALA A 203 -12.47 1.22 -14.02
C ALA A 203 -12.61 2.48 -13.14
N VAL A 204 -11.51 2.92 -12.51
CA VAL A 204 -11.50 4.03 -11.55
C VAL A 204 -11.26 5.40 -12.21
N PHE A 205 -10.39 5.48 -13.21
CA PHE A 205 -9.92 6.74 -13.80
C PHE A 205 -10.31 6.95 -15.27
N GLY A 206 -10.86 5.94 -15.95
CA GLY A 206 -11.19 5.97 -17.38
C GLY A 206 -10.01 5.70 -18.31
#